data_AF-A0A662FBK8-F1
#
_entry.id   AF-A0A662FBK8-F1
#
_cell.length_a   1.000
_cell.length_b   1.000
_cell.length_c   1.000
_cell.angle_alpha   90.00
_cell.angle_beta   90.00
_cell.angle_gamma   90.00
#
_symmetry.space_group_name_H-M   'P 1'
#
loop_
_entity.id
_entity.type
_entity.pdbx_description
1 polymer ?
#
loop_
_entity_poly.entity_id
_entity_poly.type
_entity_poly.pdbx_seq_one_letter_code
_entity_poly.pdbx_strand_id
1 'polypeptide(L)' 'LFLLGVIHLFLREFRVKHRLFLPLTLVLVIFCLGFALRLLPNKHTVDIGFFFTEISYLLVYITFAAGLILGQIRYWRLR' A
#
# COMPACT_ATOMS: atom_id res chain seq x y z
N LEU A 1 -7.07 -9.55 3.27
CA LEU A 1 -8.54 -9.32 3.27
C LEU A 1 -8.91 -7.92 3.76
N PHE A 2 -8.52 -7.51 4.98
CA PHE A 2 -8.84 -6.17 5.50
C PHE A 2 -8.28 -5.01 4.64
N LEU A 3 -7.00 -5.09 4.24
CA LEU A 3 -6.37 -4.09 3.35
C LEU A 3 -7.09 -3.94 2.00
N LEU A 4 -7.42 -5.05 1.33
CA LEU A 4 -8.18 -5.02 0.08
C LEU A 4 -9.55 -4.37 0.25
N GLY A 5 -10.22 -4.61 1.39
CA GLY A 5 -11.49 -3.97 1.73
C GLY A 5 -11.36 -2.46 1.89
N VAL A 6 -10.34 -1.98 2.63
CA VAL A 6 -10.05 -0.54 2.80
C VAL A 6 -9.71 0.11 1.46
N ILE A 7 -8.92 -0.56 0.62
CA ILE A 7 -8.55 -0.07 -0.71
C ILE A 7 -9.75 0.00 -1.64
N HIS A 8 -10.63 -1.00 -1.62
CA HIS A 8 -11.87 -0.99 -2.39
C HIS A 8 -12.80 0.14 -1.94
N LEU A 9 -12.94 0.35 -0.63
CA LEU A 9 -13.76 1.41 -0.06
C LEU A 9 -13.21 2.79 -0.44
N PHE A 10 -11.88 2.94 -0.43
CA PHE A 10 -11.18 4.15 -0.85
C PHE A 10 -11.38 4.44 -2.35
N LEU A 11 -11.21 3.43 -3.22
CA LEU A 11 -11.46 3.58 -4.66
C LEU A 11 -12.91 3.97 -4.97
N ARG A 12 -13.86 3.32 -4.28
CA ARG A 12 -15.30 3.57 -4.44
C ARG A 12 -15.65 4.99 -4.04
N GLU A 13 -15.18 5.45 -2.88
CA GLU A 13 -15.50 6.81 -2.41
C GLU A 13 -14.86 7.89 -3.27
N PHE A 14 -13.61 7.74 -3.67
CA PHE A 14 -12.91 8.78 -4.39
C PHE A 14 -13.14 8.78 -5.91
N ARG A 15 -14.00 7.89 -6.46
CA ARG A 15 -14.19 7.69 -7.92
C ARG A 15 -12.86 7.65 -8.67
N VAL A 16 -11.85 7.08 -8.04
CA VAL A 16 -10.48 7.08 -8.53
C VAL A 16 -10.42 6.11 -9.70
N LYS A 17 -10.00 6.59 -10.88
CA LYS A 17 -9.86 5.76 -12.09
C LYS A 17 -9.02 4.52 -11.76
N HIS A 18 -9.40 3.36 -12.29
CA HIS A 18 -8.73 2.06 -12.10
C HIS A 18 -7.19 2.08 -12.25
N ARG A 19 -6.62 3.08 -12.94
CA ARG A 19 -5.17 3.30 -13.05
C ARG A 19 -4.45 3.47 -11.70
N LEU A 20 -5.11 4.01 -10.67
CA LEU A 20 -4.52 4.20 -9.33
C LEU A 20 -4.63 2.94 -8.44
N PHE A 21 -5.35 1.90 -8.89
CA PHE A 21 -5.36 0.59 -8.22
C PHE A 21 -4.03 -0.16 -8.42
N LEU A 22 -3.42 0.03 -9.59
CA LEU A 22 -2.18 -0.61 -10.03
C LEU A 22 -0.98 -0.38 -9.07
N PRO A 23 -0.66 0.85 -8.63
CA PRO A 23 0.42 1.07 -7.67
C PRO A 23 0.11 0.46 -6.30
N LEU A 24 -1.16 0.39 -5.89
CA LEU A 24 -1.58 -0.21 -4.62
C LEU A 24 -1.44 -1.73 -4.62
N THR A 25 -1.83 -2.39 -5.70
CA THR A 25 -1.58 -3.83 -5.87
C THR A 25 -0.09 -4.15 -5.97
N LEU A 26 0.69 -3.26 -6.57
CA LEU A 26 2.14 -3.41 -6.68
C LEU A 26 2.82 -3.45 -5.31
N VAL A 27 2.42 -2.60 -4.37
CA VAL A 27 2.93 -2.62 -2.98
C VAL A 27 2.67 -3.98 -2.32
N LEU A 28 1.51 -4.57 -2.55
CA LEU A 28 1.15 -5.86 -1.98
C LEU A 28 1.99 -7.00 -2.58
N VAL A 29 2.28 -6.94 -3.88
CA VAL A 29 3.18 -7.89 -4.54
C VAL A 29 4.61 -7.75 -4.03
N ILE A 30 5.11 -6.51 -3.86
CA ILE A 30 6.44 -6.24 -3.30
C ILE A 30 6.56 -6.76 -1.87
N PHE A 31 5.51 -6.59 -1.06
CA PHE A 31 5.46 -7.16 0.29
C PHE A 31 5.55 -8.69 0.27
N CYS A 32 4.75 -9.36 -0.56
CA CYS A 32 4.77 -10.81 -0.69
C CYS A 32 6.14 -11.33 -1.17
N LEU A 33 6.77 -10.64 -2.13
CA LEU A 33 8.12 -10.95 -2.59
C LEU A 33 9.15 -10.77 -1.49
N GLY A 34 9.12 -9.64 -0.78
CA GLY A 34 10.00 -9.38 0.37
C GLY A 34 9.85 -10.44 1.47
N PHE A 35 8.61 -10.86 1.74
CA PHE A 35 8.33 -11.91 2.71
C PHE A 35 8.85 -13.28 2.24
N ALA A 36 8.65 -13.63 0.97
CA ALA A 36 9.20 -14.86 0.40
C ALA A 36 10.73 -14.88 0.48
N LEU A 37 11.41 -13.76 0.20
CA LEU A 37 12.87 -13.64 0.29
C LEU A 37 13.42 -13.90 1.70
N ARG A 38 12.64 -13.58 2.75
CA ARG A 38 13.01 -13.87 4.15
C ARG A 38 12.96 -15.35 4.51
N LEU A 39 12.25 -16.18 3.74
CA LEU A 39 12.15 -17.62 3.98
C LEU A 39 13.33 -18.39 3.38
N LEU A 40 14.18 -17.75 2.57
CA LEU A 40 15.35 -18.39 1.99
C LEU A 40 16.49 -18.53 3.02
N PRO A 41 17.33 -19.57 2.89
CA PRO A 41 18.44 -19.83 3.81
C PRO A 41 19.63 -18.87 3.64
N ASN A 42 19.66 -18.07 2.58
CA ASN A 42 20.75 -17.14 2.31
C ASN A 42 20.57 -15.82 3.07
N LYS A 43 21.48 -15.54 4.02
CA LYS A 43 21.45 -14.35 4.88
C LYS A 43 21.35 -13.03 4.10
N HIS A 44 22.09 -12.89 2.99
CA HIS A 44 22.00 -11.68 2.16
C HIS A 44 20.61 -11.49 1.53
N THR A 45 19.96 -12.58 1.14
CA THR A 45 18.61 -12.55 0.57
C THR A 45 17.56 -12.21 1.63
N VAL A 46 17.76 -12.68 2.87
CA VAL A 46 16.91 -12.35 4.01
C VAL A 46 16.97 -10.86 4.33
N ASP A 47 18.15 -10.24 4.34
CA ASP A 47 18.32 -8.81 4.59
C ASP A 47 17.61 -7.95 3.54
N ILE A 48 17.71 -8.34 2.27
CA ILE A 48 16.96 -7.72 1.16
C ILE A 48 15.45 -7.89 1.37
N GLY A 49 15.02 -9.09 1.79
CA GLY A 49 13.63 -9.35 2.15
C GLY A 49 13.13 -8.45 3.29
N PHE A 50 13.96 -8.19 4.30
CA PHE A 50 13.68 -7.23 5.37
C PHE A 50 13.46 -5.82 4.85
N PHE A 51 14.37 -5.33 4.01
CA PHE A 51 14.28 -4.01 3.39
C PHE A 51 12.98 -3.84 2.57
N PHE A 52 12.62 -4.81 1.74
CA PHE A 52 11.41 -4.73 0.91
C PHE A 52 10.12 -4.68 1.74
N THR A 53 10.04 -5.50 2.79
CA THR A 53 8.88 -5.48 3.70
C THR A 53 8.78 -4.18 4.50
N GLU A 54 9.87 -3.61 5.00
CA GLU A 54 9.91 -2.32 5.70
C GLU A 54 9.42 -1.18 4.79
N ILE A 55 9.94 -1.12 3.55
CA ILE A 55 9.50 -0.14 2.55
C ILE A 55 8.02 -0.30 2.22
N SER A 56 7.53 -1.54 2.14
CA SER A 56 6.12 -1.81 1.88
C SER A 56 5.24 -1.25 3.01
N TYR A 57 5.66 -1.37 4.27
CA TYR A 57 4.97 -0.74 5.40
C TYR A 57 4.94 0.79 5.28
N LEU A 58 6.07 1.41 4.95
CA LEU A 58 6.15 2.86 4.75
C LEU A 58 5.19 3.33 3.64
N LEU A 59 5.14 2.61 2.52
CA LEU A 59 4.25 2.89 1.40
C LEU A 59 2.77 2.82 1.79
N VAL A 60 2.37 1.84 2.59
CA VAL A 60 1.00 1.74 3.10
C VAL A 60 0.66 2.95 3.97
N TYR A 61 1.56 3.34 4.88
CA TYR A 61 1.37 4.52 5.73
C TYR A 61 1.23 5.82 4.92
N ILE A 62 2.11 6.04 3.94
CA ILE A 62 2.04 7.23 3.07
C ILE A 62 0.72 7.25 2.30
N THR A 63 0.29 6.11 1.76
CA THR A 63 -0.97 6.00 1.01
C THR A 63 -2.17 6.30 1.90
N PHE A 64 -2.16 5.80 3.14
CA PHE A 64 -3.21 6.06 4.11
C PHE A 64 -3.26 7.54 4.51
N ALA A 65 -2.11 8.14 4.81
CA ALA A 65 -1.99 9.57 5.13
C ALA A 65 -2.44 10.45 3.97
N ALA A 66 -2.01 10.16 2.75
CA ALA A 66 -2.48 10.84 1.54
C ALA A 66 -4.00 10.73 1.38
N GLY A 67 -4.56 9.57 1.69
CA GLY A 67 -6.00 9.35 1.66
C GLY A 67 -6.77 10.19 2.66
N LEU A 68 -6.27 10.33 3.89
CA LEU A 68 -6.84 11.22 4.89
C LEU A 68 -6.78 12.68 4.46
N ILE A 69 -5.63 13.13 3.93
CA ILE A 69 -5.46 14.50 3.43
C ILE A 69 -6.45 14.79 2.29
N LEU A 70 -6.57 13.89 1.32
CA LEU A 70 -7.53 14.02 0.23
C LEU A 70 -8.98 14.04 0.74
N GLY A 71 -9.30 13.21 1.74
CA GLY A 71 -10.60 13.19 2.39
C GLY A 71 -10.94 14.51 3.06
N GLN A 72 -9.99 15.09 3.80
CA GLN A 72 -10.13 16.40 4.43
C GLN A 72 -10.34 17.50 3.38
N ILE A 73 -9.54 17.53 2.31
CA ILE A 73 -9.69 18.49 1.22
C ILE A 73 -11.08 18.40 0.59
N ARG A 74 -11.60 17.19 0.37
CA ARG A 74 -12.94 17.00 -0.19
C ARG A 74 -14.05 17.43 0.76
N TYR A 75 -13.91 17.12 2.05
CA TYR A 75 -14.85 17.56 3.09
C TYR A 75 -14.94 19.09 3.14
N TRP A 76 -13.80 19.79 3.09
CA TRP A 76 -13.73 21.25 3.11
C TRP A 76 -14.25 21.92 1.83
N ARG A 77 -14.30 21.20 0.70
CA ARG A 77 -14.83 21.72 -0.57
C ARG A 77 -16.35 21.55 -0.70
N LEU A 78 -16.95 20.66 0.10
CA LEU A 78 -18.38 20.38 0.14
C LEU A 78 -19.12 21.18 1.23
N ARG A 79 -18.39 21.86 2.11
CA ARG A 79 -18.89 22.86 3.05
C ARG A 79 -18.71 24.25 2.45
#